data_AF-A0A8T4P5A3-F1
#
_entry.id   AF-A0A8T4P5A3-F1
#
_cell.length_a   1.000
_cell.length_b   1.000
_cell.length_c   1.000
_cell.angle_alpha   90.00
_cell.angle_beta   90.00
_cell.angle_gamma   90.00
#
_symmetry.space_group_name_H-M   'P 1'
#
loop_
_entity.id
_entity.type
_entity.pdbx_description
1 polymer ?
#
loop_
_entity_poly.entity_id
_entity_poly.type
_entity_poly.pdbx_seq_one_letter_code
_entity_poly.pdbx_strand_id
1 'polypeptide(L)'
;MNQLLKAIIASLLPISELRGGIPIAVASGYSYLAAFVVCVIANILVIPITFFILDYLHKYLVKISLYKKIIDKSIEKGKRGIENKIGTKWEFIALMLFVGIPLPITGAYTGALIAWFFKLNRKKSYMALSLGVLMAGIIVTLVVLTGSTIFRIFVK
;
A
#
# COMPACT_ATOMS: atom_id res chain seq x y z
N MET A 1 -3.57 -8.31 25.71
CA MET A 1 -3.50 -8.41 24.24
C MET A 1 -2.12 -7.90 23.81
N ASN A 2 -1.24 -8.79 23.32
CA ASN A 2 0.18 -8.46 23.00
C ASN A 2 0.27 -7.23 22.10
N GLN A 3 1.10 -6.24 22.47
CA GLN A 3 1.25 -4.99 21.72
C GLN A 3 1.70 -5.24 20.27
N LEU A 4 2.46 -6.31 20.03
CA LEU A 4 2.82 -6.78 18.68
C LEU A 4 1.59 -7.12 17.82
N LEU A 5 0.57 -7.74 18.42
CA LEU A 5 -0.67 -8.11 17.72
C LEU A 5 -1.45 -6.85 17.31
N LYS A 6 -1.47 -5.83 18.16
CA LYS A 6 -2.08 -4.53 17.82
C LYS A 6 -1.34 -3.84 16.68
N ALA A 7 -0.01 -3.87 16.66
CA ALA A 7 0.80 -3.31 15.58
C ALA A 7 0.59 -4.06 14.25
N ILE A 8 0.45 -5.38 14.29
CA ILE A 8 0.11 -6.21 13.11
C ILE A 8 -1.30 -5.88 12.62
N ILE A 9 -2.30 -5.87 13.51
CA ILE A 9 -3.68 -5.54 13.15
C ILE A 9 -3.79 -4.11 12.60
N ALA A 10 -3.09 -3.16 13.20
CA ALA A 10 -3.03 -1.79 12.69
C ALA A 10 -2.35 -1.71 11.31
N SER A 11 -1.29 -2.48 11.08
CA SER A 11 -0.62 -2.55 9.77
C SER A 11 -1.47 -3.23 8.69
N LEU A 12 -2.38 -4.12 9.10
CA LEU A 12 -3.38 -4.76 8.25
C LEU A 12 -4.64 -3.92 8.06
N LEU A 13 -4.82 -2.82 8.79
CA LEU A 13 -5.96 -1.93 8.63
C LEU A 13 -5.62 -0.85 7.59
N PRO A 14 -6.52 -0.57 6.64
CA PRO A 14 -6.28 0.36 5.54
C PRO A 14 -6.04 1.81 5.98
N ILE A 15 -6.34 2.16 7.24
CA ILE A 15 -6.19 3.50 7.80
C ILE A 15 -4.81 3.72 8.43
N SER A 16 -4.21 2.68 9.00
CA SER A 16 -2.93 2.81 9.71
C SER A 16 -1.75 2.35 8.85
N GLU A 17 -1.93 1.34 7.98
CA GLU A 17 -0.90 0.77 7.09
C GLU A 17 0.52 0.69 7.72
N LEU A 18 1.55 0.59 6.89
CA LEU A 18 2.96 0.63 7.28
C LEU A 18 3.35 1.91 8.06
N ARG A 19 2.66 3.04 7.79
CA ARG A 19 3.01 4.38 8.31
C ARG A 19 2.69 4.52 9.79
N GLY A 20 1.60 3.92 10.26
CA GLY A 20 1.25 3.85 11.68
C GLY A 20 1.83 2.60 12.36
N GLY A 21 1.95 1.49 11.63
CA GLY A 21 2.50 0.23 12.16
C GLY A 21 3.91 0.36 12.74
N ILE A 22 4.83 0.98 11.99
CA ILE A 22 6.23 1.12 12.41
C ILE A 22 6.37 2.01 13.66
N PRO A 23 5.82 3.26 13.71
CA PRO A 23 5.88 4.09 14.90
C PRO A 23 5.24 3.43 16.13
N ILE A 24 4.10 2.75 15.98
CA ILE A 24 3.41 2.07 17.09
C ILE A 24 4.25 0.92 17.63
N ALA A 25 4.86 0.11 16.76
CA ALA A 25 5.72 -1.00 17.17
C ALA A 25 6.99 -0.49 17.89
N VAL A 26 7.62 0.57 17.37
CA VAL A 26 8.79 1.21 18.00
C VAL A 26 8.41 1.84 19.35
N ALA A 27 7.30 2.56 19.43
CA ALA A 27 6.78 3.13 20.67
C ALA A 27 6.41 2.06 21.72
N SER A 28 6.06 0.86 21.27
CA SER A 28 5.78 -0.30 22.13
C SER A 28 7.05 -1.02 22.62
N GLY A 29 8.25 -0.50 22.29
CA GLY A 29 9.53 -1.02 22.75
C GLY A 29 10.15 -2.10 21.85
N TYR A 30 9.59 -2.37 20.67
CA TYR A 30 10.20 -3.30 19.71
C TYR A 30 11.37 -2.65 18.96
N SER A 31 12.35 -3.45 18.55
CA SER A 31 13.47 -2.95 17.75
C SER A 31 12.98 -2.43 16.39
N TYR A 32 13.62 -1.38 15.88
CA TYR A 32 13.30 -0.79 14.58
C TYR A 32 13.28 -1.83 13.45
N LEU A 33 14.22 -2.78 13.50
CA LEU A 33 14.33 -3.85 12.51
C LEU A 33 13.16 -4.84 12.61
N ALA A 34 12.76 -5.24 13.84
CA ALA A 34 11.59 -6.10 14.02
C ALA A 34 10.30 -5.39 13.57
N ALA A 35 10.14 -4.12 13.94
CA ALA A 35 9.00 -3.30 13.51
C ALA A 35 8.92 -3.20 11.97
N PHE A 36 10.05 -2.89 11.32
CA PHE A 36 10.15 -2.81 9.87
C PHE A 36 9.77 -4.14 9.20
N VAL A 37 10.42 -5.24 9.59
CA VAL A 37 10.20 -6.56 8.96
C VAL A 37 8.74 -7.00 9.10
N VAL A 38 8.18 -6.93 10.31
CA VAL A 38 6.80 -7.39 10.55
C VAL A 38 5.80 -6.53 9.78
N CYS A 39 5.94 -5.20 9.80
CA CYS A 39 5.00 -4.30 9.13
C CYS A 39 5.07 -4.43 7.60
N VAL A 40 6.28 -4.57 7.04
CA VAL A 40 6.50 -4.74 5.60
C VAL A 40 5.89 -6.06 5.13
N ILE A 41 6.16 -7.17 5.82
CA ILE A 41 5.61 -8.48 5.45
C ILE A 41 4.08 -8.44 5.50
N ALA A 42 3.50 -7.86 6.55
CA ALA A 42 2.05 -7.69 6.66
C ALA A 42 1.47 -6.90 5.48
N ASN A 43 2.10 -5.78 5.09
CA ASN A 43 1.64 -4.96 3.96
C ASN A 43 1.81 -5.65 2.61
N ILE A 44 2.88 -6.42 2.41
CA ILE A 44 3.05 -7.21 1.18
C ILE A 44 1.97 -8.29 1.08
N LEU A 45 1.62 -8.94 2.19
CA LEU A 45 0.56 -9.96 2.24
C LEU A 45 -0.83 -9.37 1.98
N VAL A 46 -1.06 -8.11 2.35
CA VAL A 46 -2.31 -7.38 2.07
C VAL A 46 -2.56 -7.22 0.57
N ILE A 47 -1.52 -7.09 -0.26
CA ILE A 47 -1.66 -6.87 -1.70
C ILE A 47 -2.47 -8.00 -2.39
N PRO A 48 -2.11 -9.30 -2.27
CA PRO A 48 -2.87 -10.39 -2.90
C PRO A 48 -4.27 -10.55 -2.27
N ILE A 49 -4.41 -10.31 -0.97
CA ILE A 49 -5.72 -10.33 -0.29
C ILE A 49 -6.64 -9.25 -0.90
N THR A 50 -6.11 -8.05 -1.13
CA THR A 50 -6.85 -6.94 -1.74
C THR A 50 -7.29 -7.28 -3.16
N PHE A 51 -6.40 -7.83 -3.99
CA PHE A 51 -6.78 -8.30 -5.33
C PHE A 51 -7.89 -9.35 -5.28
N PHE A 52 -7.83 -10.29 -4.34
CA PHE A 52 -8.86 -11.32 -4.18
C PHE A 52 -10.22 -10.73 -3.78
N ILE A 53 -10.24 -9.81 -2.81
CA ILE A 53 -11.46 -9.12 -2.38
C ILE A 53 -12.06 -8.32 -3.55
N LEU A 54 -11.24 -7.61 -4.32
CA LEU A 54 -11.68 -6.83 -5.47
C LEU A 54 -12.28 -7.72 -6.57
N ASP A 55 -11.64 -8.85 -6.88
CA ASP A 55 -12.16 -9.83 -7.83
C ASP A 55 -13.50 -10.41 -7.37
N TYR A 56 -13.56 -10.81 -6.10
CA TYR A 56 -14.76 -11.36 -5.50
C TYR A 56 -15.90 -10.35 -5.56
N LEU A 57 -15.68 -9.13 -5.08
CA LEU A 57 -16.69 -8.06 -5.07
C LEU A 57 -17.16 -7.72 -6.49
N HIS A 58 -16.22 -7.61 -7.45
CA HIS A 58 -16.57 -7.32 -8.84
C HIS A 58 -17.45 -8.40 -9.47
N LYS A 59 -17.22 -9.68 -9.15
CA LYS A 59 -18.07 -10.80 -9.63
C LYS A 59 -19.54 -10.65 -9.25
N TYR A 60 -19.84 -10.04 -8.10
CA TYR A 60 -21.22 -9.76 -7.68
C TYR A 60 -21.72 -8.44 -8.26
N LEU A 61 -20.90 -7.39 -8.22
CA LEU A 61 -21.29 -6.05 -8.68
C LEU A 61 -21.55 -5.99 -10.19
N VAL A 62 -20.82 -6.79 -11.00
CA VAL A 62 -21.01 -6.82 -12.47
C VAL A 62 -22.39 -7.34 -12.89
N LYS A 63 -23.13 -8.01 -11.99
CA LYS A 63 -24.52 -8.41 -12.22
C LYS A 63 -25.48 -7.22 -12.24
N ILE A 64 -25.07 -6.09 -11.68
CA ILE A 64 -25.83 -4.84 -11.70
C ILE A 64 -25.52 -4.14 -13.03
N SER A 65 -26.52 -4.04 -13.91
CA SER A 65 -26.38 -3.51 -15.28
C SER A 65 -25.81 -2.08 -15.31
N LEU A 66 -26.17 -1.24 -14.35
CA LEU A 66 -25.70 0.13 -14.23
C LEU A 66 -24.21 0.19 -13.86
N TYR A 67 -23.77 -0.62 -12.88
CA TYR A 67 -22.37 -0.74 -12.50
C TYR A 67 -21.52 -1.27 -13.66
N LYS A 68 -21.98 -2.31 -14.35
CA LYS A 68 -21.27 -2.90 -15.51
C LYS A 68 -20.98 -1.83 -16.58
N LYS A 69 -21.98 -1.04 -16.95
CA LYS A 69 -21.84 0.01 -17.97
C LYS A 69 -20.87 1.12 -17.54
N ILE A 70 -20.90 1.51 -16.27
CA ILE A 70 -20.00 2.54 -15.72
C ILE A 70 -18.57 2.01 -15.65
N ILE A 71 -18.37 0.81 -15.12
CA ILE A 71 -17.04 0.27 -14.91
C ILE A 71 -16.37 -0.07 -16.23
N ASP A 72 -17.04 -0.70 -17.19
CA ASP A 72 -16.45 -1.01 -18.49
C ASP A 72 -16.01 0.26 -19.22
N LYS A 73 -16.86 1.29 -19.22
CA LYS A 73 -16.53 2.61 -19.81
C LYS A 73 -15.38 3.30 -19.09
N SER A 74 -15.29 3.17 -17.78
CA SER A 74 -14.25 3.83 -16.97
C SER A 74 -12.91 3.10 -17.06
N ILE A 75 -12.92 1.76 -17.10
CA ILE A 75 -11.74 0.92 -17.31
C ILE A 75 -11.16 1.21 -18.70
N GLU A 76 -11.99 1.25 -19.74
CA GLU A 76 -11.52 1.44 -21.11
C GLU A 76 -10.93 2.85 -21.32
N LYS A 77 -11.61 3.88 -20.82
CA LYS A 77 -11.07 5.26 -20.81
C LYS A 77 -9.80 5.38 -19.99
N GLY A 78 -9.80 4.74 -18.82
CA GLY A 78 -8.68 4.78 -17.89
C GLY A 78 -7.43 4.14 -18.47
N LYS A 79 -7.57 2.92 -19.02
CA LYS A 79 -6.46 2.17 -19.62
C LYS A 79 -5.87 2.93 -20.81
N ARG A 80 -6.70 3.44 -21.72
CA ARG A 80 -6.23 4.30 -22.82
C ARG A 80 -5.54 5.57 -22.30
N GLY A 81 -6.05 6.17 -21.22
CA GLY A 81 -5.44 7.34 -20.60
C GLY A 81 -4.04 7.07 -20.06
N ILE A 82 -3.84 5.93 -19.40
CA ILE A 82 -2.52 5.51 -18.89
C ILE A 82 -1.59 5.16 -20.05
N GLU A 83 -2.04 4.36 -21.02
CA GLU A 83 -1.25 3.98 -22.19
C GLU A 83 -0.81 5.22 -23.00
N ASN A 84 -1.68 6.23 -23.15
CA ASN A 84 -1.37 7.44 -23.91
C ASN A 84 -0.54 8.47 -23.15
N LYS A 85 -0.70 8.60 -21.82
CA LYS A 85 0.00 9.63 -21.02
C LYS A 85 1.29 9.15 -20.37
N ILE A 86 1.27 7.94 -19.84
CA ILE A 86 2.37 7.36 -19.07
C ILE A 86 3.12 6.35 -19.94
N GLY A 87 2.39 5.60 -20.77
CA GLY A 87 2.94 4.50 -21.54
C GLY A 87 3.14 3.25 -20.69
N THR A 88 2.90 2.08 -21.29
CA THR A 88 2.99 0.75 -20.65
C THR A 88 4.35 0.45 -20.01
N LYS A 89 5.41 1.16 -20.41
CA LYS A 89 6.75 1.03 -19.82
C LYS A 89 6.87 1.69 -18.45
N TRP A 90 6.12 2.77 -18.18
CA TRP A 90 6.25 3.56 -16.96
C TRP A 90 5.21 3.24 -15.89
N GLU A 91 4.17 2.46 -16.22
CA GLU A 91 3.13 2.01 -15.28
C GLU A 91 3.71 1.37 -14.02
N PHE A 92 4.75 0.54 -14.18
CA PHE A 92 5.43 -0.12 -13.06
C PHE A 92 6.08 0.89 -12.12
N ILE A 93 6.86 1.84 -12.67
CA ILE A 93 7.58 2.86 -11.90
C ILE A 93 6.59 3.82 -11.25
N ALA A 94 5.55 4.23 -11.97
CA ALA A 94 4.51 5.10 -11.44
C ALA A 94 3.79 4.45 -10.25
N LEU A 95 3.44 3.17 -10.35
CA LEU A 95 2.77 2.44 -9.27
C LEU A 95 3.70 2.23 -8.07
N MET A 96 4.97 1.91 -8.31
CA MET A 96 6.00 1.79 -7.27
C MET A 96 6.19 3.11 -6.53
N LEU A 97 6.41 4.22 -7.25
CA LEU A 97 6.61 5.54 -6.65
C LEU A 97 5.37 6.03 -5.92
N PHE A 98 4.18 5.78 -6.49
CA PHE A 98 2.92 6.11 -5.83
C PHE A 98 2.85 5.50 -4.44
N VAL A 99 3.15 4.20 -4.29
CA VAL A 99 3.14 3.53 -2.98
C VAL A 99 4.36 3.87 -2.13
N GLY A 100 5.51 4.09 -2.76
CA GLY A 100 6.80 4.34 -2.11
C GLY A 100 6.89 5.67 -1.39
N ILE A 101 6.14 6.69 -1.82
CA ILE A 101 6.04 7.94 -1.08
C ILE A 101 5.04 7.72 0.06
N PRO A 102 5.43 7.85 1.33
CA PRO A 102 4.58 7.56 2.48
C PRO A 102 3.58 8.70 2.76
N LEU A 103 2.65 8.94 1.84
CA LEU A 103 1.52 9.85 2.02
C LEU A 103 0.33 9.11 2.67
N PRO A 104 -0.62 9.82 3.29
CA PRO A 104 -1.79 9.20 3.94
C PRO A 104 -2.76 8.50 2.98
N ILE A 105 -2.76 8.87 1.70
CA ILE A 105 -3.70 8.36 0.66
C ILE A 105 -3.01 7.33 -0.24
N THR A 106 -1.68 7.38 -0.32
CA THR A 106 -0.90 6.39 -1.05
C THR A 106 -0.74 5.15 -0.18
N GLY A 107 -0.84 3.96 -0.77
CA GLY A 107 -0.87 2.75 0.03
C GLY A 107 -0.95 1.48 -0.78
N ALA A 108 -0.71 0.35 -0.12
CA ALA A 108 -0.80 -0.97 -0.75
C ALA A 108 -2.23 -1.24 -1.23
N TYR A 109 -3.24 -0.84 -0.44
CA TYR A 109 -4.66 -0.95 -0.80
C TYR A 109 -5.01 -0.09 -2.00
N THR A 110 -4.69 1.21 -1.97
CA THR A 110 -5.00 2.15 -3.05
C THR A 110 -4.25 1.79 -4.33
N GLY A 111 -2.98 1.38 -4.21
CA GLY A 111 -2.18 0.92 -5.35
C GLY A 111 -2.71 -0.38 -5.95
N ALA A 112 -3.15 -1.34 -5.13
CA ALA A 112 -3.80 -2.56 -5.62
C ALA A 112 -5.14 -2.27 -6.31
N LEU A 113 -5.94 -1.33 -5.78
CA LEU A 113 -7.16 -0.86 -6.43
C LEU A 113 -6.89 -0.25 -7.80
N ILE A 114 -5.91 0.65 -7.90
CA ILE A 114 -5.49 1.26 -9.17
C ILE A 114 -5.07 0.16 -10.16
N ALA A 115 -4.15 -0.71 -9.75
CA ALA A 115 -3.66 -1.78 -10.61
C ALA A 115 -4.79 -2.71 -11.10
N TRP A 116 -5.73 -3.02 -10.22
CA TRP A 116 -6.88 -3.85 -10.54
C TRP A 116 -7.85 -3.13 -11.50
N PHE A 117 -8.16 -1.86 -11.23
CA PHE A 117 -9.08 -1.05 -12.03
C PHE A 117 -8.59 -0.86 -13.46
N PHE A 118 -7.32 -0.55 -13.64
CA PHE A 118 -6.73 -0.39 -14.99
C PHE A 118 -6.36 -1.73 -15.66
N LYS A 119 -6.70 -2.87 -15.03
CA LYS A 119 -6.37 -4.22 -15.50
C LYS A 119 -4.88 -4.38 -15.84
N LEU A 120 -4.01 -3.83 -14.99
CA LEU A 120 -2.57 -3.95 -15.13
C LEU A 120 -2.13 -5.42 -14.92
N ASN A 121 -0.93 -5.76 -15.38
CA ASN A 121 -0.38 -7.09 -15.17
C ASN A 121 -0.17 -7.37 -13.67
N ARG A 122 -0.96 -8.29 -13.10
CA ARG A 122 -0.95 -8.59 -11.65
C ARG A 122 0.44 -8.89 -11.09
N LYS A 123 1.26 -9.66 -11.80
CA LYS A 123 2.61 -10.00 -11.32
C LYS A 123 3.50 -8.75 -11.25
N LYS A 124 3.47 -7.93 -12.31
CA LYS A 124 4.22 -6.67 -12.35
C LYS A 124 3.72 -5.70 -11.29
N SER A 125 2.40 -5.57 -11.14
CA SER A 125 1.80 -4.72 -10.12
C SER A 125 2.15 -5.18 -8.71
N TYR A 126 2.08 -6.48 -8.42
CA TYR A 126 2.51 -7.01 -7.12
C TYR A 126 3.97 -6.68 -6.80
N MET A 127 4.88 -6.86 -7.76
CA MET A 127 6.29 -6.48 -7.59
C MET A 127 6.46 -4.97 -7.38
N ALA A 128 5.79 -4.14 -8.18
CA ALA A 128 5.85 -2.68 -8.03
C ALA A 128 5.35 -2.22 -6.66
N LEU A 129 4.20 -2.73 -6.23
CA LEU A 129 3.58 -2.41 -4.94
C LEU A 129 4.46 -2.89 -3.79
N SER A 130 5.05 -4.10 -3.87
CA SER A 130 5.94 -4.63 -2.84
C SER A 130 7.21 -3.80 -2.70
N LEU A 131 7.81 -3.38 -3.81
CA LEU A 131 8.98 -2.49 -3.81
C LEU A 131 8.61 -1.10 -3.29
N GLY A 132 7.44 -0.57 -3.63
CA GLY A 132 6.90 0.66 -3.05
C GLY A 132 6.75 0.54 -1.53
N VAL A 133 6.16 -0.54 -1.02
CA VAL A 133 6.03 -0.79 0.43
C VAL A 133 7.40 -0.84 1.12
N LEU A 134 8.39 -1.49 0.50
CA LEU A 134 9.76 -1.51 1.02
C LEU A 134 10.37 -0.10 1.09
N MET A 135 10.25 0.68 0.02
CA MET A 135 10.72 2.07 -0.02
C MET A 135 10.05 2.92 1.06
N ALA A 136 8.72 2.85 1.16
CA ALA A 136 7.95 3.57 2.18
C ALA A 136 8.38 3.16 3.59
N GLY A 137 8.65 1.87 3.83
CA GLY A 137 9.10 1.38 5.12
C GLY A 137 10.46 1.92 5.53
N ILE A 138 11.39 2.01 4.58
CA ILE A 138 12.72 2.57 4.83
C ILE A 138 12.58 4.05 5.20
N ILE A 139 11.81 4.81 4.42
CA ILE A 139 11.59 6.24 4.66
C ILE A 139 10.95 6.46 6.04
N VAL A 140 9.86 5.74 6.36
CA VAL A 140 9.17 5.86 7.65
C VAL A 140 10.10 5.49 8.80
N THR A 141 10.88 4.41 8.68
CA THR A 141 11.82 3.99 9.73
C THR A 141 12.90 5.06 9.97
N LEU A 142 13.45 5.64 8.91
CA LEU A 142 14.42 6.73 9.01
C LEU A 142 13.83 7.96 9.69
N VAL A 143 12.60 8.36 9.33
CA VAL A 143 11.90 9.48 9.96
C VAL A 143 11.65 9.23 11.45
N VAL A 144 11.26 8.01 11.83
CA VAL A 144 11.05 7.66 13.26
C VAL A 144 12.38 7.66 14.01
N LEU A 145 13.47 7.18 13.40
CA LEU A 145 14.78 7.14 14.02
C LEU A 145 15.38 8.54 14.21
N THR A 146 15.29 9.42 13.22
CA THR A 146 15.74 10.82 13.35
C THR A 146 14.85 11.60 14.30
N GLY A 147 13.53 11.45 14.20
CA GLY A 147 12.57 12.12 15.08
C GLY A 147 12.72 11.74 16.56
N SER A 148 12.90 10.46 16.86
CA SER A 148 13.14 9.99 18.24
C SER A 148 14.48 10.47 18.80
N THR A 149 15.51 10.60 17.95
CA THR A 149 16.82 11.13 18.35
C THR A 149 16.74 12.62 18.66
N ILE A 150 16.07 13.40 17.81
CA ILE A 150 15.86 14.84 18.02
C ILE A 150 15.04 15.09 19.29
N PHE A 151 13.96 14.34 19.49
CA PHE A 151 13.14 14.47 20.70
C PHE A 151 13.93 14.18 21.98
N ARG A 152 14.83 13.19 21.97
CA ARG A 152 15.71 12.89 23.11
C ARG A 152 16.75 13.97 23.38
N ILE A 153 17.17 14.73 22.37
CA ILE A 153 18.11 15.84 22.52
C ILE A 153 17.41 17.06 23.17
N PHE A 154 16.15 17.31 22.82
CA PHE A 154 15.37 18.43 23.35
C PHE A 154 14.81 18.21 24.77
N VAL A 155 14.63 16.95 25.19
CA VAL A 155 14.07 16.60 26.51
C VAL A 155 15.18 16.39 27.56
N LYS A 156 16.43 16.70 27.22
CA LYS A 156 17.59 16.66 28.11
C LYS A 156 18.01 18.07 28.51
#